data_AF-A0A1I6ZUK6-F1
#
_entry.id   AF-A0A1I6ZUK6-F1
#
_cell.length_a   1.000
_cell.length_b   1.000
_cell.length_c   1.000
_cell.angle_alpha   90.00
_cell.angle_beta   90.00
_cell.angle_gamma   90.00
#
_symmetry.space_group_name_H-M   'P 1'
#
loop_
_entity.id
_entity.type
_entity.pdbx_description
1 polymer ?
#
loop_
_entity_poly.entity_id
_entity_poly.type
_entity_poly.pdbx_seq_one_letter_code
_entity_poly.pdbx_strand_id
1 'polypeptide(L)'
;MRIFWCLGLLLAGTFMVASESYAQGSDTQVTPPMTQYCNRGTALYADGSSAGGPMPMIKCGQNTLVYQRTNMSFPLSVVANGKLSVNNANGACQSAKAAGADAIVSNIQSLCNTTLWPNSCSQCN
;
A
#
# COMPACT_ATOMS: atom_id res chain seq x y z
N MET A 1 -23.94 -12.45 58.85
CA MET A 1 -23.43 -11.29 58.08
C MET A 1 -22.68 -11.82 56.85
N ARG A 2 -23.10 -11.39 55.63
CA ARG A 2 -22.44 -11.48 54.29
C ARG A 2 -22.13 -12.90 53.76
N ILE A 3 -22.77 -13.52 52.76
CA ILE A 3 -23.26 -13.15 51.40
C ILE A 3 -22.24 -12.39 50.53
N PHE A 4 -21.90 -13.03 49.41
CA PHE A 4 -21.51 -12.58 48.05
C PHE A 4 -20.34 -13.46 47.53
N TRP A 5 -20.61 -14.48 46.68
CA TRP A 5 -20.67 -14.41 45.20
C TRP A 5 -19.27 -14.18 44.59
N CYS A 6 -18.68 -15.20 43.98
CA CYS A 6 -18.76 -15.53 42.55
C CYS A 6 -17.66 -14.84 41.73
N LEU A 7 -16.92 -15.70 41.00
CA LEU A 7 -16.34 -15.44 39.68
C LEU A 7 -15.30 -14.33 39.50
N GLY A 8 -14.21 -14.71 38.82
CA GLY A 8 -13.21 -13.79 38.27
C GLY A 8 -11.93 -14.54 37.95
N LEU A 9 -11.99 -15.64 37.19
CA LEU A 9 -11.96 -15.64 35.73
C LEU A 9 -10.63 -15.08 35.19
N LEU A 10 -9.69 -16.01 35.01
CA LEU A 10 -8.72 -16.09 33.91
C LEU A 10 -8.50 -14.77 33.16
N LEU A 11 -7.45 -14.01 33.52
CA LEU A 11 -6.85 -13.06 32.59
C LEU A 11 -6.06 -13.86 31.54
N ALA A 12 -6.80 -14.33 30.54
CA ALA A 12 -6.28 -14.78 29.27
C ALA A 12 -5.60 -13.61 28.55
N GLY A 13 -4.49 -13.93 27.88
CA GLY A 13 -3.56 -12.99 27.28
C GLY A 13 -4.18 -12.01 26.31
N THR A 14 -3.66 -10.79 26.34
CA THR A 14 -3.77 -9.85 25.24
C THR A 14 -2.64 -10.15 24.26
N PHE A 15 -2.88 -11.08 23.34
CA PHE A 15 -2.12 -11.12 22.09
C PHE A 15 -2.45 -9.84 21.33
N MET A 16 -1.53 -8.87 21.37
CA MET A 16 -1.53 -7.75 20.45
C MET A 16 -1.25 -8.32 19.05
N VAL A 17 -2.31 -8.69 18.34
CA VAL A 17 -2.25 -8.87 16.89
C VAL A 17 -1.97 -7.49 16.31
N ALA A 18 -0.76 -7.29 15.79
CA ALA A 18 -0.46 -6.18 14.91
C ALA A 18 -1.37 -6.34 13.67
N SER A 19 -2.52 -5.66 13.70
CA SER A 19 -3.39 -5.55 12.54
C SER A 19 -2.64 -4.73 11.50
N GLU A 20 -2.10 -5.43 10.49
CA GLU A 20 -1.75 -4.82 9.22
C GLU A 20 -2.97 -4.03 8.73
N SER A 21 -2.93 -2.72 8.92
CA SER A 21 -4.06 -1.84 8.66
C SER A 21 -4.11 -1.55 7.16
N TYR A 22 -4.55 -2.54 6.38
CA TYR A 22 -5.05 -2.28 5.04
C TYR A 22 -6.28 -1.40 5.22
N ALA A 23 -6.32 -0.24 4.57
CA ALA A 23 -7.53 0.55 4.57
C ALA A 23 -8.62 -0.33 3.93
N GLN A 24 -9.65 -0.68 4.70
CA GLN A 24 -10.85 -1.32 4.18
C GLN A 24 -11.53 -0.31 3.25
N GLY A 25 -11.15 -0.33 1.97
CA GLY A 25 -12.08 0.03 0.92
C GLY A 25 -13.33 -0.84 1.07
N SER A 26 -14.50 -0.24 0.91
CA SER A 26 -15.79 -0.95 0.96
C SER A 26 -15.71 -2.23 0.12
N ASP A 27 -16.31 -3.35 0.55
CA ASP A 27 -16.36 -4.61 -0.24
C ASP A 27 -17.03 -4.43 -1.62
N THR A 28 -17.64 -3.26 -1.87
CA THR A 28 -18.21 -2.81 -3.15
C THR A 28 -17.32 -1.87 -3.97
N GLN A 29 -16.11 -1.56 -3.51
CA GLN A 29 -15.20 -0.68 -4.23
C GLN A 29 -14.60 -1.42 -5.43
N VAL A 30 -15.15 -1.16 -6.61
CA VAL A 30 -14.57 -1.60 -7.87
C VAL A 30 -13.22 -0.91 -8.01
N THR A 31 -12.14 -1.59 -7.63
CA THR A 31 -10.79 -1.06 -7.84
C THR A 31 -10.50 -1.14 -9.34
N PRO A 32 -10.31 -0.01 -10.04
CA PRO A 32 -9.93 -0.03 -11.45
C PRO A 32 -8.61 -0.78 -11.62
N PRO A 33 -8.33 -1.35 -12.81
CA PRO A 33 -7.12 -2.14 -13.02
C PRO A 33 -5.88 -1.29 -12.74
N MET A 34 -4.98 -1.78 -11.90
CA MET A 34 -3.79 -1.02 -11.47
C MET A 34 -2.89 -0.60 -12.64
N THR A 35 -2.98 -1.28 -13.78
CA THR A 35 -2.30 -0.93 -15.04
C THR A 35 -2.45 0.55 -15.43
N GLN A 36 -3.54 1.23 -15.06
CA GLN A 36 -3.68 2.67 -15.34
C GLN A 36 -2.60 3.53 -14.68
N TYR A 37 -2.09 3.11 -13.51
CA TYR A 37 -0.99 3.77 -12.79
C TYR A 37 0.40 3.41 -13.36
N CYS A 38 0.44 2.54 -14.38
CA CYS A 38 1.64 2.20 -15.12
C CYS A 38 1.51 2.55 -16.61
N ASN A 39 0.81 3.63 -16.97
CA ASN A 39 0.57 4.03 -18.37
C ASN A 39 -0.05 2.90 -19.20
N ARG A 40 -0.96 2.12 -18.60
CA ARG A 40 -1.61 0.91 -19.17
C ARG A 40 -0.65 -0.26 -19.43
N GLY A 41 0.62 -0.14 -19.01
CA GLY A 41 1.61 -1.20 -19.00
C GLY A 41 1.54 -2.06 -17.73
N THR A 42 2.39 -3.08 -17.71
CA THR A 42 2.55 -3.99 -16.55
C THR A 42 3.55 -3.48 -15.53
N ALA A 43 4.31 -2.43 -15.86
CA ALA A 43 5.23 -1.77 -14.96
C ALA A 43 5.40 -0.28 -15.32
N LEU A 44 5.89 0.49 -14.36
CA LEU A 44 6.38 1.86 -14.52
C LEU A 44 7.75 1.95 -13.86
N TYR A 45 8.75 2.35 -14.63
CA TYR A 45 10.14 2.48 -14.20
C TYR A 45 10.42 3.89 -13.68
N ALA A 46 11.60 4.09 -13.09
CA ALA A 46 11.96 5.34 -12.44
C ALA A 46 11.95 6.54 -13.39
N ASP A 47 12.28 6.31 -14.66
CA ASP A 47 12.24 7.28 -15.76
C ASP A 47 10.83 7.53 -16.32
N GLY A 48 9.80 6.86 -15.78
CA GLY A 48 8.42 6.94 -16.25
C GLY A 48 8.11 6.05 -17.46
N SER A 49 9.08 5.28 -17.96
CA SER A 49 8.85 4.29 -19.01
C SER A 49 7.95 3.16 -18.53
N SER A 50 7.18 2.56 -19.43
CA SER A 50 6.36 1.37 -19.17
C SER A 50 6.79 0.12 -19.95
N ALA A 51 7.83 0.23 -20.80
CA ALA A 51 8.33 -0.86 -21.65
C ALA A 51 9.69 -1.42 -21.20
N GLY A 52 10.30 -0.81 -20.19
CA GLY A 52 11.64 -1.13 -19.69
C GLY A 52 12.37 0.13 -19.24
N GLY A 53 13.20 0.05 -18.21
CA GLY A 53 13.90 1.21 -17.67
C GLY A 53 14.75 0.89 -16.42
N PRO A 54 15.40 1.90 -15.85
CA PRO A 54 16.14 1.76 -14.61
C PRO A 54 15.20 1.55 -13.43
N MET A 55 15.70 0.85 -12.41
CA MET A 55 15.05 0.76 -11.11
C MET A 55 15.15 2.09 -10.34
N PRO A 56 14.25 2.38 -9.38
CA PRO A 56 13.10 1.57 -8.95
C PRO A 56 11.99 1.42 -10.00
N MET A 57 11.07 0.49 -9.77
CA MET A 57 9.87 0.34 -10.59
C MET A 57 8.65 -0.03 -9.74
N ILE A 58 7.45 0.28 -10.24
CA ILE A 58 6.21 -0.34 -9.76
C ILE A 58 5.73 -1.34 -10.79
N LYS A 59 5.34 -2.54 -10.34
CA LYS A 59 4.63 -3.52 -11.15
C LYS A 59 3.12 -3.32 -10.95
N CYS A 60 2.39 -3.20 -12.04
CA CYS A 60 0.95 -3.06 -12.05
C CYS A 60 0.29 -4.33 -12.61
N GLY A 61 -0.55 -4.97 -11.80
CA GLY A 61 -1.41 -6.07 -12.21
C GLY A 61 -2.86 -5.64 -12.38
N GLN A 62 -3.76 -6.62 -12.40
CA GLN A 62 -5.19 -6.33 -12.38
C GLN A 62 -5.60 -5.71 -11.03
N ASN A 63 -5.27 -6.37 -9.92
CA ASN A 63 -5.67 -5.95 -8.57
C ASN A 63 -4.48 -5.75 -7.62
N THR A 64 -3.26 -5.66 -8.17
CA THR A 64 -2.03 -5.59 -7.38
C THR A 64 -1.13 -4.47 -7.89
N LEU A 65 -0.46 -3.80 -6.97
CA LEU A 65 0.56 -2.81 -7.26
C LEU A 65 1.73 -3.02 -6.31
N VAL A 66 2.90 -3.34 -6.86
CA VAL A 66 4.09 -3.72 -6.09
C VAL A 66 5.26 -2.82 -6.46
N TYR A 67 5.76 -2.05 -5.51
CA TYR A 67 6.98 -1.26 -5.65
C TYR A 67 8.22 -2.12 -5.43
N GLN A 68 9.25 -1.94 -6.26
CA GLN A 68 10.50 -2.67 -6.22
C GLN A 68 11.69 -1.71 -6.42
N ARG A 69 12.80 -2.02 -5.74
CA ARG A 69 14.12 -1.38 -5.96
C ARG A 69 15.07 -2.33 -6.69
N THR A 70 16.25 -1.80 -7.04
CA THR A 70 17.36 -2.39 -7.83
C THR A 70 17.48 -3.91 -7.79
N ASN A 71 17.28 -4.54 -6.64
CA ASN A 71 17.08 -5.98 -6.52
C ASN A 71 15.75 -6.22 -5.79
N MET A 72 14.98 -7.24 -6.18
CA MET A 72 13.65 -7.62 -5.67
C MET A 72 13.53 -7.82 -4.13
N SER A 73 14.55 -7.48 -3.34
CA SER A 73 14.66 -7.57 -1.88
C SER A 73 13.80 -6.57 -1.11
N PHE A 74 13.14 -5.62 -1.79
CA PHE A 74 12.23 -4.67 -1.13
C PHE A 74 10.87 -4.57 -1.85
N PRO A 75 10.12 -5.68 -1.99
CA PRO A 75 8.81 -5.63 -2.59
C PRO A 75 7.82 -5.05 -1.58
N LEU A 76 7.36 -3.82 -1.84
CA LEU A 76 6.26 -3.23 -1.08
C LEU A 76 4.98 -3.39 -1.88
N SER A 77 4.09 -4.26 -1.40
CA SER A 77 2.74 -4.37 -1.94
C SER A 77 1.93 -3.14 -1.52
N VAL A 78 1.90 -2.15 -2.40
CA VAL A 78 1.10 -0.93 -2.23
C VAL A 78 -0.38 -1.31 -2.29
N VAL A 79 -0.77 -2.12 -3.28
CA VAL A 79 -2.11 -2.71 -3.38
C VAL A 79 -2.00 -4.22 -3.45
N ALA A 80 -2.78 -4.92 -2.63
CA ALA A 80 -2.92 -6.36 -2.66
C ALA A 80 -4.41 -6.72 -2.72
N ASN A 81 -4.81 -7.48 -3.75
CA ASN A 81 -6.20 -7.91 -3.96
C ASN A 81 -7.21 -6.75 -3.89
N GLY A 82 -6.87 -5.62 -4.53
CA GLY A 82 -7.73 -4.42 -4.58
C GLY A 82 -7.70 -3.55 -3.31
N LYS A 83 -7.00 -3.97 -2.25
CA LYS A 83 -6.89 -3.22 -1.00
C LYS A 83 -5.57 -2.46 -0.94
N LEU A 84 -5.66 -1.15 -0.72
CA LEU A 84 -4.51 -0.24 -0.59
C LEU A 84 -3.95 -0.28 0.84
N SER A 85 -2.64 -0.49 0.97
CA SER A 85 -1.89 -0.31 2.22
C SER A 85 -1.26 1.08 2.24
N VAL A 86 -1.77 1.96 3.10
CA VAL A 86 -1.26 3.33 3.25
C VAL A 86 0.20 3.34 3.71
N ASN A 87 0.57 2.43 4.61
CA ASN A 87 1.94 2.32 5.11
C ASN A 87 2.91 1.92 4.00
N ASN A 88 2.54 0.93 3.18
CA ASN A 88 3.37 0.49 2.06
C ASN A 88 3.43 1.54 0.95
N ALA A 89 2.32 2.25 0.69
CA ALA A 89 2.28 3.38 -0.24
C ALA A 89 3.24 4.49 0.20
N ASN A 90 3.19 4.87 1.48
CA ASN A 90 4.08 5.87 2.05
C ASN A 90 5.56 5.43 2.01
N GLY A 91 5.86 4.19 2.37
CA GLY A 91 7.22 3.64 2.30
C GLY A 91 7.75 3.59 0.87
N ALA A 92 6.90 3.24 -0.10
CA ALA A 92 7.24 3.28 -1.52
C ALA A 92 7.52 4.71 -1.99
N CYS A 93 6.69 5.69 -1.62
CA CYS A 93 6.91 7.10 -1.95
C CYS A 93 8.21 7.66 -1.37
N GLN A 94 8.50 7.42 -0.09
CA GLN A 94 9.79 7.84 0.50
C GLN A 94 10.97 7.23 -0.24
N SER A 95 10.88 5.93 -0.55
CA SER A 95 11.93 5.24 -1.27
C SER A 95 12.10 5.74 -2.70
N ALA A 96 11.01 6.04 -3.40
CA ALA A 96 11.04 6.52 -4.78
C ALA A 96 11.60 7.95 -4.85
N LYS A 97 11.20 8.83 -3.92
CA LYS A 97 11.76 10.18 -3.77
C LYS A 97 13.27 10.15 -3.55
N ALA A 98 13.74 9.29 -2.64
CA ALA A 98 15.17 9.13 -2.38
C ALA A 98 15.97 8.66 -3.62
N ALA A 99 15.31 8.07 -4.61
CA ALA A 99 15.89 7.62 -5.87
C ALA A 99 15.61 8.55 -7.06
N GLY A 100 14.93 9.69 -6.86
CA GLY A 100 14.56 10.62 -7.94
C GLY A 100 13.51 10.07 -8.92
N ALA A 101 12.69 9.10 -8.51
CA ALA A 101 11.69 8.44 -9.35
C ALA A 101 10.32 9.15 -9.28
N ASP A 102 10.25 10.39 -9.77
CA ASP A 102 9.09 11.27 -9.59
C ASP A 102 7.79 10.73 -10.24
N ALA A 103 7.91 10.04 -11.37
CA ALA A 103 6.77 9.41 -12.05
C ALA A 103 6.09 8.36 -11.16
N ILE A 104 6.89 7.58 -10.42
CA ILE A 104 6.38 6.58 -9.48
C ILE A 104 5.68 7.26 -8.30
N VAL A 105 6.28 8.31 -7.74
CA VAL A 105 5.71 9.08 -6.62
C VAL A 105 4.34 9.65 -7.00
N SER A 106 4.25 10.33 -8.14
CA SER A 106 3.01 10.93 -8.66
C SER A 106 1.91 9.88 -8.84
N ASN A 107 2.24 8.71 -9.39
CA ASN A 107 1.24 7.67 -9.64
C ASN A 107 0.74 7.00 -8.36
N ILE A 108 1.62 6.78 -7.37
CA ILE A 108 1.19 6.30 -6.04
C ILE A 108 0.33 7.35 -5.34
N GLN A 109 0.68 8.63 -5.43
CA GLN A 109 -0.11 9.73 -4.87
C GLN A 109 -1.52 9.78 -5.50
N SER A 110 -1.61 9.68 -6.82
CA SER A 110 -2.89 9.63 -7.55
C SER A 110 -3.74 8.43 -7.12
N LEU A 111 -3.13 7.27 -6.92
CA LEU A 111 -3.82 6.09 -6.40
C LEU A 111 -4.40 6.34 -5.01
N CYS A 112 -3.62 6.95 -4.11
CA CYS A 112 -4.09 7.27 -2.76
C CYS A 112 -5.25 8.26 -2.77
N ASN A 113 -5.18 9.31 -3.59
CA ASN A 113 -6.22 10.34 -3.68
C ASN A 113 -7.52 9.86 -4.33
N THR A 114 -7.47 8.81 -5.16
CA THR A 114 -8.65 8.24 -5.84
C THR A 114 -9.27 7.10 -5.05
N THR A 115 -8.47 6.35 -4.30
CA THR A 115 -8.93 5.18 -3.53
C THR A 115 -9.34 5.55 -2.10
N LEU A 116 -8.71 6.59 -1.54
CA LEU A 116 -8.93 7.11 -0.20
C LEU A 116 -9.19 8.62 -0.26
N TRP A 117 -9.15 9.28 0.90
CA TRP A 117 -9.24 10.73 0.99
C TRP A 117 -7.96 11.41 0.48
N PRO A 118 -8.05 12.66 -0.02
CA PRO A 118 -6.88 13.45 -0.36
C PRO A 118 -5.87 13.50 0.80
N ASN A 119 -4.58 13.39 0.50
CA ASN A 119 -3.47 13.39 1.47
C ASN A 119 -3.36 12.15 2.38
N SER A 120 -4.10 11.06 2.09
CA SER A 120 -3.96 9.81 2.86
C SER A 120 -2.54 9.22 2.80
N CYS A 121 -1.82 9.46 1.70
CA CYS A 121 -0.40 9.09 1.56
C CYS A 121 0.49 10.33 1.68
N SER A 122 0.58 10.87 2.89
CA SER A 122 1.30 12.11 3.19
C SER A 122 2.78 12.11 2.77
N GLN A 123 3.41 10.94 2.67
CA GLN A 123 4.80 10.83 2.25
C GLN A 123 5.01 10.98 0.74
N CYS A 124 3.92 10.98 -0.04
CA CYS A 124 3.97 11.24 -1.48
C CYS A 124 3.90 12.74 -1.81
N ASN A 125 3.44 13.58 -0.86
CA ASN A 125 3.33 15.04 -1.01
C ASN A 125 4.67 15.77 -0.91
#